data_AF-A0A3B3VYC8-F1
#
_entry.id   AF-A0A3B3VYC8-F1
#
_cell.length_a   1.000
_cell.length_b   1.000
_cell.length_c   1.000
_cell.angle_alpha   90.00
_cell.angle_beta   90.00
_cell.angle_gamma   90.00
#
_symmetry.space_group_name_H-M   'P 1'
#
loop_
_entity.id
_entity.type
_entity.pdbx_description
1 polymer ?
#
loop_
_entity_poly.entity_id
_entity_poly.type
_entity_poly.pdbx_seq_one_letter_code
_entity_poly.pdbx_strand_id
1 'polypeptide(L)'
;MSRNYLSHDDELRKGDYLLSNNREWKAVFQNDGNFVIYGWKPIWASDTCGSDAVRLIMQADCNLVMYNNCDTPRWHTNSYQQGTHVGRVQLTDDGKLLVYKDSHEIWSSANSKGMK
;
A
#
# COMPACT_ATOMS: atom_id res chain seq x y z
N MET A 1 5.02 -11.60 -14.27
CA MET A 1 6.16 -10.98 -13.56
C MET A 1 5.63 -10.39 -12.27
N SER A 2 6.28 -10.62 -11.13
CA SER A 2 5.89 -9.98 -9.87
C SER A 2 6.34 -8.52 -9.85
N ARG A 3 5.50 -7.62 -9.34
CA ARG A 3 5.77 -6.18 -9.25
C ARG A 3 6.14 -5.81 -7.81
N ASN A 4 7.10 -4.90 -7.61
CA ASN A 4 7.50 -4.42 -6.28
C ASN A 4 6.98 -3.01 -5.96
N TYR A 5 6.17 -2.40 -6.83
CA TYR A 5 5.65 -1.03 -6.68
C TYR A 5 4.22 -0.88 -7.22
N LEU A 6 3.53 0.21 -6.92
CA LEU A 6 2.35 0.70 -7.65
C LEU A 6 2.61 2.16 -8.04
N SER A 7 2.28 2.56 -9.26
CA SER A 7 2.33 3.95 -9.72
C SER A 7 0.94 4.57 -9.59
N HIS A 8 0.79 5.83 -9.95
CA HIS A 8 -0.53 6.48 -10.02
C HIS A 8 -1.55 5.60 -10.77
N ASP A 9 -2.76 5.53 -10.22
CA ASP A 9 -3.92 4.78 -10.71
C ASP A 9 -3.79 3.25 -10.74
N ASP A 10 -2.63 2.71 -10.36
CA ASP A 10 -2.49 1.29 -10.12
C ASP A 10 -3.15 0.90 -8.80
N GLU A 11 -3.81 -0.25 -8.83
CA GLU A 11 -4.51 -0.81 -7.68
C GLU A 11 -4.15 -2.29 -7.46
N LEU A 12 -4.32 -2.73 -6.21
CA LEU A 12 -4.36 -4.12 -5.82
C LEU A 12 -5.80 -4.49 -5.46
N ARG A 13 -6.26 -5.63 -5.97
CA ARG A 13 -7.48 -6.29 -5.52
C ARG A 13 -7.14 -7.32 -4.45
N LYS A 14 -8.16 -7.81 -3.75
CA LYS A 14 -8.01 -8.90 -2.79
C LYS A 14 -7.32 -10.10 -3.46
N GLY A 15 -6.28 -10.63 -2.82
CA GLY A 15 -5.41 -11.68 -3.33
C GLY A 15 -4.14 -11.17 -4.02
N ASP A 16 -4.12 -9.92 -4.47
CA ASP A 16 -2.95 -9.35 -5.13
C ASP A 16 -1.85 -8.99 -4.13
N TYR A 17 -0.64 -8.85 -4.65
CA TYR A 17 0.53 -8.59 -3.84
C TYR A 17 1.63 -7.87 -4.59
N LEU A 18 2.47 -7.18 -3.81
CA LEU A 18 3.81 -6.77 -4.22
C LEU A 18 4.84 -7.77 -3.70
N LEU A 19 5.89 -8.00 -4.47
CA LEU A 19 7.04 -8.82 -4.09
C LEU A 19 8.30 -7.97 -4.22
N SER A 20 9.16 -7.93 -3.20
CA SER A 20 10.44 -7.24 -3.26
C SER A 20 11.35 -7.84 -4.35
N ASN A 21 12.37 -7.09 -4.78
CA ASN A 21 13.27 -7.53 -5.85
C ASN A 21 14.11 -8.74 -5.41
N ASN A 22 14.54 -8.75 -4.14
CA ASN A 22 15.21 -9.89 -3.53
C ASN A 22 14.29 -11.07 -3.21
N ARG A 23 12.97 -10.92 -3.38
CA ARG A 23 11.92 -11.93 -3.15
C ARG A 23 11.76 -12.40 -1.70
N GLU A 24 12.39 -11.72 -0.75
CA GLU A 24 12.29 -12.03 0.69
C GLU A 24 11.05 -11.41 1.35
N TRP A 25 10.45 -10.40 0.72
CA TRP A 25 9.34 -9.65 1.28
C TRP A 25 8.14 -9.62 0.35
N LYS A 26 6.95 -9.75 0.94
CA LYS A 26 5.68 -9.73 0.22
C LYS A 26 4.67 -8.86 0.93
N ALA A 27 4.10 -7.88 0.24
CA ALA A 27 2.99 -7.08 0.74
C ALA A 27 1.70 -7.57 0.07
N VAL A 28 0.77 -8.13 0.84
CA VAL A 28 -0.42 -8.83 0.32
C VAL A 28 -1.67 -8.10 0.75
N PHE A 29 -2.56 -7.80 -0.20
CA PHE A 29 -3.92 -7.39 0.13
C PHE A 29 -4.79 -8.63 0.27
N GLN A 30 -5.03 -9.03 1.51
CA GLN A 30 -5.63 -10.31 1.85
C GLN A 30 -7.14 -10.31 1.60
N ASN A 31 -7.72 -11.51 1.44
CA ASN A 31 -9.14 -11.67 1.18
C ASN A 31 -10.04 -11.17 2.33
N ASP A 32 -9.49 -11.11 3.54
CA ASP A 32 -10.16 -10.60 4.75
C ASP A 32 -10.18 -9.06 4.84
N GLY A 33 -9.63 -8.35 3.84
CA GLY A 33 -9.57 -6.89 3.82
C GLY A 33 -8.36 -6.29 4.55
N ASN A 34 -7.43 -7.12 5.03
CA ASN A 34 -6.19 -6.66 5.64
C ASN A 34 -5.08 -6.49 4.60
N PHE A 35 -4.21 -5.49 4.76
CA PHE A 35 -3.00 -5.37 3.96
C PHE A 35 -1.78 -5.58 4.83
N VAL A 36 -0.99 -6.59 4.50
CA VAL A 36 0.03 -7.14 5.41
C VAL A 36 1.35 -7.32 4.68
N ILE A 37 2.44 -6.88 5.32
CA ILE A 37 3.81 -7.12 4.87
C ILE A 37 4.37 -8.33 5.61
N TYR A 38 4.82 -9.30 4.84
CA TYR A 38 5.42 -10.56 5.29
C TYR A 38 6.89 -10.60 4.92
N GLY A 39 7.72 -11.03 5.87
CA GLY A 39 8.96 -11.76 5.59
C GLY A 39 8.74 -13.23 5.96
N TRP A 40 9.58 -13.80 6.82
CA TRP A 40 9.32 -15.11 7.44
C TRP A 40 8.09 -15.13 8.37
N LYS A 41 7.70 -13.95 8.87
CA LYS A 41 6.49 -13.70 9.67
C LYS A 41 5.87 -12.37 9.24
N PRO A 42 4.60 -12.07 9.58
CA PRO A 42 4.05 -10.73 9.40
C PRO A 42 4.84 -9.73 10.25
N ILE A 43 5.25 -8.62 9.63
CA ILE A 43 6.01 -7.54 10.29
C ILE A 43 5.23 -6.23 10.38
N TRP A 44 4.25 -6.04 9.50
CA TRP A 44 3.39 -4.88 9.47
C TRP A 44 2.02 -5.25 8.91
N ALA A 45 0.97 -4.58 9.38
CA ALA A 45 -0.40 -4.72 8.89
C ALA A 45 -1.12 -3.36 8.99
N SER A 46 -2.10 -3.14 8.12
CA SER A 46 -3.02 -1.99 8.16
C SER A 46 -4.06 -2.11 9.29
N ASP A 47 -4.17 -3.28 9.91
CA ASP A 47 -5.11 -3.59 10.99
C ASP A 47 -6.57 -3.33 10.57
N THR A 48 -6.90 -3.81 9.36
CA THR A 48 -8.22 -3.70 8.68
C THR A 48 -8.84 -5.07 8.41
N CYS A 49 -8.45 -6.12 9.13
CA CYS A 49 -9.08 -7.43 9.00
C CYS A 49 -10.59 -7.35 9.31
N GLY A 50 -11.39 -8.04 8.49
CA GLY A 50 -12.86 -7.95 8.54
C GLY A 50 -13.45 -6.72 7.84
N SER A 51 -12.61 -5.87 7.23
CA SER A 51 -13.08 -4.75 6.43
C SER A 51 -13.73 -5.21 5.12
N ASP A 52 -14.71 -4.44 4.66
CA ASP A 52 -15.33 -4.54 3.34
C ASP A 52 -14.49 -3.87 2.23
N ALA A 53 -13.27 -3.43 2.52
CA ALA A 53 -12.33 -2.90 1.53
C ALA A 53 -12.09 -3.93 0.40
N VAL A 54 -12.19 -3.50 -0.86
CA VAL A 54 -12.08 -4.36 -2.06
C VAL A 54 -10.93 -3.98 -2.98
N ARG A 55 -10.37 -2.77 -2.81
CA ARG A 55 -9.24 -2.28 -3.59
C ARG A 55 -8.32 -1.42 -2.73
N LEU A 56 -7.02 -1.47 -3.01
CA LEU A 56 -5.98 -0.60 -2.49
C LEU A 56 -5.35 0.12 -3.68
N ILE A 57 -5.49 1.44 -3.77
CA ILE A 57 -5.10 2.23 -4.95
C ILE A 57 -4.11 3.33 -4.59
N MET A 58 -3.08 3.49 -5.42
CA MET A 58 -2.16 4.62 -5.36
C MET A 58 -2.77 5.78 -6.16
N GLN A 59 -3.39 6.74 -5.49
CA GLN A 59 -4.10 7.83 -6.14
C GLN A 59 -3.14 8.87 -6.74
N ALA A 60 -3.63 9.64 -7.73
CA ALA A 60 -2.86 10.71 -8.39
C ALA A 60 -2.42 11.84 -7.44
N ASP A 61 -3.08 11.98 -6.30
CA ASP A 61 -2.75 12.96 -5.24
C ASP A 61 -1.68 12.44 -4.26
N CYS A 62 -1.02 11.33 -4.59
CA CYS A 62 -0.01 10.67 -3.76
C CYS A 62 -0.54 10.04 -2.46
N ASN A 63 -1.86 9.88 -2.30
CA ASN A 63 -2.43 9.12 -1.20
C ASN A 63 -2.62 7.65 -1.60
N LEU A 64 -2.20 6.72 -0.74
CA LEU A 64 -2.46 5.30 -0.92
C LEU A 64 -3.68 4.95 -0.06
N VAL A 65 -4.76 4.50 -0.70
CA VAL A 65 -6.08 4.39 -0.05
C VAL A 65 -6.75 3.06 -0.32
N MET A 66 -7.37 2.47 0.71
CA MET A 66 -8.28 1.34 0.59
C MET A 66 -9.72 1.82 0.49
N TYR A 67 -10.45 1.32 -0.50
CA TYR A 67 -11.87 1.60 -0.70
C TYR A 67 -12.69 0.33 -0.68
N ASN A 68 -13.94 0.43 -0.20
CA ASN A 68 -14.96 -0.59 -0.39
C ASN A 68 -15.68 -0.43 -1.76
N ASN A 69 -16.69 -1.27 -2.03
CA ASN A 69 -17.49 -1.20 -3.27
C ASN A 69 -18.33 0.08 -3.42
N CYS A 70 -18.52 0.85 -2.35
CA CYS A 70 -19.28 2.11 -2.35
C CYS A 70 -18.36 3.33 -2.40
N ASP A 71 -17.08 3.16 -2.78
CA ASP A 71 -16.05 4.20 -2.78
C ASP A 71 -15.88 4.93 -1.43
N THR A 72 -16.18 4.23 -0.34
CA THR A 72 -15.92 4.71 1.02
C THR A 72 -14.51 4.29 1.45
N PRO A 73 -13.65 5.24 1.87
CA PRO A 73 -12.31 4.89 2.33
C PRO A 73 -12.39 4.11 3.65
N ARG A 74 -11.54 3.10 3.78
CA ARG A 74 -11.41 2.25 4.98
C ARG A 74 -10.04 2.35 5.64
N TRP A 75 -9.06 2.79 4.87
CA TRP A 75 -7.71 3.04 5.34
C TRP A 75 -6.96 3.92 4.35
N HIS A 76 -6.04 4.76 4.82
CA HIS A 76 -5.15 5.53 3.98
C HIS A 76 -3.82 5.87 4.66
N THR A 77 -2.80 6.21 3.86
CA THR A 77 -1.49 6.67 4.35
C THR A 77 -1.49 8.13 4.84
N ASN A 78 -2.53 8.91 4.49
CA ASN A 78 -2.60 10.35 4.76
C ASN A 78 -1.42 11.11 4.14
N SER A 79 -1.01 10.65 2.96
CA SER A 79 0.14 11.17 2.22
C SER A 79 -0.29 12.06 1.05
N TYR A 80 -1.50 12.62 1.12
CA TYR A 80 -2.01 13.57 0.14
C TYR A 80 -1.01 14.71 -0.08
N GLN A 81 -0.80 15.07 -1.36
CA GLN A 81 0.04 16.17 -1.79
C GLN A 81 -0.74 17.06 -2.75
N GLN A 82 -0.66 18.38 -2.55
CA GLN A 82 -1.34 19.34 -3.41
C GLN A 82 -0.63 19.47 -4.77
N GLY A 83 -1.38 19.36 -5.87
CA GLY A 83 -0.88 19.50 -7.25
C GLY A 83 -0.71 18.16 -7.97
N THR A 84 -0.30 18.20 -9.23
CA THR A 84 -0.07 16.98 -10.03
C THR A 84 1.34 16.45 -9.76
N HIS A 85 1.44 15.25 -9.19
CA HIS A 85 2.72 14.61 -8.84
C HIS A 85 2.72 13.15 -9.27
N VAL A 86 3.92 12.58 -9.45
CA VAL A 86 4.04 11.14 -9.68
C VAL A 86 4.12 10.45 -8.32
N GLY A 87 2.96 9.99 -7.86
CA GLY A 87 2.85 9.14 -6.68
C GLY A 87 3.25 7.70 -6.98
N ARG A 88 4.06 7.11 -6.10
CA ARG A 88 4.44 5.70 -6.17
C ARG A 88 4.50 5.09 -4.79
N VAL A 89 3.99 3.88 -4.63
CA VAL A 89 4.33 3.02 -3.49
C VAL A 89 5.35 1.97 -3.91
N GLN A 90 6.33 1.66 -3.07
CA GLN A 90 7.33 0.62 -3.31
C GLN A 90 7.51 -0.25 -2.08
N LEU A 91 7.54 -1.57 -2.27
CA LEU A 91 8.05 -2.53 -1.31
C LEU A 91 9.56 -2.68 -1.50
N THR A 92 10.32 -2.31 -0.48
CA THR A 92 11.79 -2.37 -0.50
C THR A 92 12.30 -3.77 -0.20
N ASP A 93 13.57 -4.01 -0.52
CA ASP A 93 14.29 -5.25 -0.20
C ASP A 93 14.57 -5.41 1.30
N ASP A 94 14.24 -4.40 2.11
CA ASP A 94 14.34 -4.39 3.57
C ASP A 94 12.98 -4.56 4.28
N GLY A 95 11.92 -4.88 3.54
CA GLY A 95 10.60 -5.13 4.11
C GLY A 95 9.83 -3.88 4.53
N LYS A 96 10.15 -2.72 3.95
CA LYS A 96 9.41 -1.47 4.18
C LYS A 96 8.54 -1.16 2.99
N LEU A 97 7.34 -0.64 3.25
CA LEU A 97 6.50 -0.03 2.23
C LEU A 97 6.68 1.48 2.31
N LEU A 98 7.13 2.07 1.22
CA LEU A 98 7.41 3.50 1.12
C LEU A 98 6.47 4.12 0.11
N VAL A 99 5.91 5.28 0.44
CA VAL A 99 5.22 6.14 -0.52
C VAL A 99 6.16 7.27 -0.88
N TYR A 100 6.38 7.43 -2.18
CA TYR A 100 7.16 8.50 -2.77
C TYR A 100 6.26 9.46 -3.53
N LYS A 101 6.64 10.73 -3.46
CA LYS A 101 6.28 11.77 -4.40
C LYS A 101 7.53 12.11 -5.20
N ASP A 102 7.51 11.83 -6.49
CA ASP A 102 8.69 11.91 -7.36
C ASP A 102 9.85 11.06 -6.79
N SER A 103 10.84 11.70 -6.17
CA SER A 103 11.98 11.05 -5.50
C SER A 103 12.00 11.26 -3.98
N HIS A 104 10.98 11.91 -3.41
CA HIS A 104 10.92 12.22 -1.99
C HIS A 104 9.99 11.26 -1.25
N GLU A 105 10.52 10.60 -0.21
CA GLU A 105 9.71 9.75 0.66
C GLU A 105 8.77 10.63 1.51
N ILE A 106 7.47 10.33 1.46
CA ILE A 106 6.44 11.07 2.20
C ILE A 106 5.71 10.21 3.24
N TRP A 107 5.84 8.88 3.16
CA TRP A 107 5.29 7.95 4.15
C TRP A 107 6.09 6.65 4.18
N SER A 108 6.19 6.03 5.36
CA SER A 108 6.86 4.74 5.55
C SER A 108 6.13 3.86 6.56
N SER A 109 5.98 2.58 6.23
CA SER A 109 5.42 1.57 7.14
C SER A 109 6.29 1.34 8.39
N ALA A 110 7.56 1.74 8.35
CA ALA A 110 8.45 1.65 9.51
C ALA A 110 8.03 2.60 10.65
N ASN A 111 7.37 3.71 10.31
CA ASN A 111 7.06 4.79 11.23
C ASN A 111 5.55 5.06 11.36
N SER A 112 4.71 4.35 10.60
CA SER A 112 3.27 4.61 10.56
C SER A 112 2.46 3.34 10.29
N LYS A 113 1.25 3.31 10.84
CA LYS A 113 0.21 2.32 10.57
C LYS A 113 -0.82 2.80 9.55
N GLY A 114 -0.67 4.02 9.03
CA GLY A 114 -1.73 4.72 8.31
C GLY A 114 -2.90 5.08 9.24
N MET A 115 -4.03 5.43 8.64
CA MET A 115 -5.25 5.89 9.31
C MET A 115 -6.45 5.12 8.76
N LYS A 116 -7.48 4.90 9.58
CA LYS A 116 -8.72 4.20 9.23
C LYS A 116 -9.85 5.19 9.06
#